data_AF-A0A3G6UQ54-F1
#
_entry.id   AF-A0A3G6UQ54-F1
#
_cell.length_a   1.000
_cell.length_b   1.000
_cell.length_c   1.000
_cell.angle_alpha   90.00
_cell.angle_beta   90.00
_cell.angle_gamma   90.00
#
_symmetry.space_group_name_H-M   'P 1'
#
loop_
_entity.id
_entity.type
_entity.pdbx_description
1 polymer ?
#
loop_
_entity_poly.entity_id
_entity_poly.type
_entity_poly.pdbx_seq_one_letter_code
_entity_poly.pdbx_strand_id
1 'polypeptide(L)'
;MSKDNLNEISATLMQLFVSDVFNKNKITEETRKELTDDQKAKIKAVVLDLQTKVDEFLATQNQKKAESEAPAVETPKNTTLRDMLKNKKSSN
;
A
#
# COMPACT_ATOMS: atom_id res chain seq x y z
N MET A 1 -21.41 5.22 9.19
CA MET A 1 -20.50 6.38 9.16
C MET A 1 -20.44 6.89 7.73
N SER A 2 -20.82 8.15 7.48
CA SER A 2 -20.68 8.74 6.15
C SER A 2 -19.22 9.06 5.85
N LYS A 3 -18.85 9.10 4.57
CA LYS A 3 -17.48 9.39 4.11
C LYS A 3 -16.98 10.76 4.60
N ASP A 4 -17.89 11.71 4.80
CA ASP A 4 -17.59 13.05 5.31
C ASP A 4 -17.14 13.02 6.78
N ASN A 5 -17.78 12.19 7.62
CA ASN A 5 -17.36 12.01 9.02
C ASN A 5 -15.95 11.42 9.12
N LEU A 6 -15.59 10.50 8.22
CA LEU A 6 -14.23 9.94 8.16
C LEU A 6 -13.20 10.98 7.76
N ASN A 7 -13.53 11.84 6.79
CA ASN A 7 -12.66 12.93 6.37
C ASN A 7 -12.43 13.92 7.53
N GLU A 8 -13.49 14.28 8.26
CA GLU A 8 -13.40 15.22 9.39
C GLU A 8 -12.58 14.66 10.57
N ILE A 9 -12.77 13.38 10.90
CA ILE A 9 -11.94 12.70 11.91
C ILE A 9 -10.48 12.64 11.45
N SER A 10 -10.23 12.32 10.17
CA SER A 10 -8.87 12.26 9.63
C SER A 10 -8.17 13.62 9.64
N ALA A 11 -8.90 14.71 9.34
CA ALA A 11 -8.39 16.07 9.41
C ALA A 11 -8.03 16.46 10.85
N THR A 12 -8.90 16.12 11.81
CA THR A 12 -8.67 16.38 13.24
C THR A 12 -7.43 15.63 13.75
N LEU A 13 -7.28 14.35 13.39
CA LEU A 13 -6.09 13.56 13.75
C LEU A 13 -4.81 14.17 13.17
N MET A 14 -4.86 14.60 11.92
CA MET A 14 -3.72 15.23 11.24
C MET A 14 -3.33 16.54 11.93
N GLN A 15 -4.31 17.35 12.34
CA GLN A 15 -4.07 18.59 13.06
C GLN A 15 -3.40 18.33 14.42
N LEU A 16 -3.87 17.33 15.18
CA LEU A 16 -3.24 16.91 16.44
C LEU A 16 -1.80 16.44 16.23
N PHE A 17 -1.55 15.64 15.20
CA PHE A 17 -0.21 15.17 14.86
C PHE A 17 0.73 16.31 14.50
N VAL A 18 0.31 17.24 13.64
CA VAL A 18 1.09 18.43 13.28
C VAL A 18 1.40 19.28 14.52
N SER A 19 0.43 19.43 15.42
CA SER A 19 0.59 20.17 16.67
C SER A 19 1.61 19.51 17.60
N ASP A 20 1.57 18.18 17.74
CA ASP A 20 2.55 17.42 18.52
C ASP A 20 3.98 17.54 17.93
N VAL A 21 4.12 17.46 16.60
CA VAL A 21 5.43 17.65 15.94
C VAL A 21 5.97 19.07 16.18
N PHE A 22 5.13 20.10 16.09
CA PHE A 22 5.56 21.46 16.39
C PHE A 22 5.96 21.63 17.86
N ASN A 23 5.18 21.07 18.79
CA ASN A 23 5.50 21.10 20.22
C ASN A 23 6.84 20.42 20.52
N LYS A 24 7.09 19.24 19.94
CA LYS A 24 8.36 18.50 20.08
C LYS A 24 9.57 19.29 19.59
N ASN A 25 9.40 20.08 18.53
CA ASN A 25 10.47 20.90 17.95
C ASN A 25 10.51 22.32 18.51
N LYS A 26 9.71 22.63 19.55
CA LYS A 26 9.60 23.96 20.17
C LYS A 26 9.24 25.05 19.15
N ILE A 27 8.46 24.69 18.12
CA ILE A 27 7.94 25.62 17.12
C ILE A 27 6.69 26.27 17.72
N THR A 28 6.80 27.56 18.00
CA THR A 28 5.70 28.42 18.45
C THR A 28 5.11 29.15 17.24
N GLU A 29 3.96 29.77 17.41
CA GLU A 29 3.34 30.61 16.36
C GLU A 29 4.33 31.67 15.83
N GLU A 30 5.15 32.24 16.71
CA GLU A 30 6.13 33.28 16.35
C GLU A 30 7.36 32.74 15.60
N THR A 31 7.73 31.48 15.81
CA THR A 31 8.86 30.84 15.09
C THR A 31 8.40 30.08 13.86
N ARG A 32 7.09 29.93 13.68
CA ARG A 32 6.49 29.31 12.50
C ARG A 32 6.67 30.24 11.30
N LYS A 33 7.61 29.89 10.42
CA LYS A 33 7.75 30.56 9.13
C LYS A 33 6.58 30.21 8.23
N GLU A 34 6.03 31.22 7.58
CA GLU A 34 5.09 31.01 6.49
C GLU A 34 5.80 30.31 5.32
N LEU A 35 5.13 29.33 4.74
CA LEU A 35 5.63 28.65 3.55
C LEU A 35 5.47 29.57 2.35
N THR A 36 6.53 29.70 1.54
CA THR A 36 6.43 30.36 0.24
C THR A 36 5.57 29.52 -0.72
N ASP A 37 5.04 30.13 -1.77
CA ASP A 37 4.18 29.42 -2.71
C ASP A 37 4.91 28.28 -3.43
N ASP A 38 6.21 28.44 -3.71
CA ASP A 38 7.07 27.38 -4.23
C ASP A 38 7.20 26.19 -3.26
N GLN A 39 7.34 26.47 -1.96
CA GLN A 39 7.41 25.44 -0.93
C GLN A 39 6.09 24.70 -0.80
N LYS A 40 4.95 25.42 -0.85
CA LYS A 40 3.62 24.80 -0.89
C LYS A 40 3.44 23.93 -2.12
N ALA A 41 3.89 24.39 -3.30
CA ALA A 41 3.80 23.63 -4.53
C ALA A 41 4.62 22.33 -4.47
N LYS A 42 5.84 22.38 -3.91
CA LYS A 42 6.67 21.19 -3.69
C LYS A 42 6.01 20.19 -2.75
N ILE A 43 5.45 20.64 -1.62
CA ILE A 43 4.74 19.75 -0.69
C ILE A 43 3.56 19.07 -1.38
N LYS A 44 2.77 19.81 -2.16
CA LYS A 44 1.66 19.24 -2.94
C LYS A 44 2.14 18.18 -3.95
N ALA A 45 3.23 18.46 -4.66
CA ALA A 45 3.79 17.52 -5.63
C ALA A 45 4.24 16.21 -4.96
N VAL A 46 4.89 16.29 -3.80
CA VAL A 46 5.33 15.11 -3.03
C VAL A 46 4.13 14.29 -2.53
N VAL A 47 3.07 14.94 -2.05
CA VAL A 47 1.85 14.25 -1.61
C VAL A 47 1.17 13.54 -2.78
N LEU A 48 1.10 14.17 -3.96
CA LEU A 48 0.53 13.57 -5.16
C LEU A 48 1.33 12.35 -5.64
N ASP A 49 2.66 12.44 -5.61
CA ASP A 49 3.55 11.32 -5.95
C ASP A 49 3.38 10.15 -4.95
N LEU A 50 3.29 10.45 -3.65
CA LEU A 50 3.01 9.44 -2.62
C LEU A 50 1.64 8.77 -2.83
N GLN A 51 0.61 9.55 -3.14
CA GLN A 51 -0.71 9.02 -3.45
C GLN A 51 -0.64 8.07 -4.65
N THR A 52 0.04 8.48 -5.71
CA THR A 52 0.21 7.66 -6.92
C THR A 52 0.92 6.34 -6.60
N LYS A 53 2.01 6.38 -5.82
CA LYS A 53 2.73 5.18 -5.39
C LYS A 53 1.89 4.24 -4.53
N VAL A 54 1.01 4.77 -3.68
CA VAL A 54 0.08 3.96 -2.88
C VAL A 54 -0.97 3.33 -3.78
N ASP A 55 -1.53 4.08 -4.72
CA ASP A 55 -2.53 3.56 -5.67
C ASP A 55 -1.92 2.47 -6.56
N GLU A 56 -0.69 2.67 -7.06
CA GLU A 56 0.08 1.65 -7.79
C GLU A 56 0.35 0.41 -6.94
N PHE A 57 0.74 0.59 -5.67
CA PHE A 57 0.96 -0.53 -4.75
C PHE A 57 -0.32 -1.34 -4.53
N LEU A 58 -1.45 -0.67 -4.27
CA LEU A 58 -2.75 -1.32 -4.09
C LEU A 58 -3.21 -2.03 -5.37
N ALA A 59 -3.04 -1.40 -6.54
CA ALA A 59 -3.35 -2.02 -7.82
C ALA A 59 -2.52 -3.29 -8.05
N THR A 60 -1.22 -3.25 -7.75
CA THR A 60 -0.32 -4.40 -7.87
C THR A 60 -0.72 -5.54 -6.92
N GLN A 61 -1.13 -5.22 -5.69
CA GLN A 61 -1.61 -6.23 -4.72
C GLN A 61 -2.91 -6.88 -5.19
N ASN A 62 -3.84 -6.10 -5.74
CA ASN A 62 -5.11 -6.61 -6.26
C ASN A 62 -4.90 -7.48 -7.52
N GLN A 63 -3.96 -7.12 -8.39
CA GLN A 63 -3.58 -7.93 -9.56
C GLN A 63 -2.94 -9.26 -9.17
N LYS A 64 -2.03 -9.28 -8.19
CA LYS A 64 -1.47 -10.54 -7.65
C LYS A 64 -2.52 -11.46 -7.07
N LYS A 65 -3.59 -10.91 -6.49
CA LYS A 65 -4.70 -11.70 -5.95
C LYS A 65 -5.54 -12.33 -7.08
N ALA A 66 -5.70 -11.64 -8.21
CA ALA A 66 -6.40 -12.16 -9.39
C ALA A 66 -5.60 -13.26 -10.13
N GLU A 67 -4.27 -13.17 -10.18
CA GLU A 67 -3.41 -14.22 -10.75
C GLU A 67 -3.37 -15.51 -9.90
N SER A 68 -3.66 -15.42 -8.61
CA SER A 68 -3.82 -16.56 -7.71
C SER A 68 -5.11 -17.35 -7.92
N GLU A 69 -6.08 -16.83 -8.69
CA GLU A 69 -7.37 -17.47 -8.98
C GLU A 69 -7.51 -17.90 -10.46
N ALA A 70 -6.46 -17.73 -11.27
CA ALA A 70 -6.42 -18.31 -12.61
C ALA A 70 -6.33 -19.85 -12.51
N PRO A 71 -7.19 -20.62 -13.21
CA PRO A 71 -7.17 -22.08 -13.15
C PRO A 71 -5.81 -22.58 -13.60
N ALA A 72 -5.23 -23.46 -12.77
CA ALA A 72 -3.94 -24.10 -13.00
C ALA A 72 -3.88 -24.68 -14.42
N VAL A 73 -3.08 -24.05 -15.29
CA VAL A 73 -2.66 -24.69 -16.54
C VAL A 73 -1.77 -25.86 -16.12
N GLU A 74 -2.27 -27.08 -16.29
CA GLU A 74 -1.55 -28.32 -16.01
C GLU A 74 -0.29 -28.39 -16.88
N THR A 75 0.84 -27.91 -16.36
CA THR A 75 2.15 -28.27 -16.90
C THR A 75 2.34 -29.78 -16.71
N PRO A 76 2.82 -30.52 -17.73
CA PRO A 76 3.02 -31.95 -17.61
C PRO A 76 3.94 -32.24 -16.42
N LYS A 77 3.42 -32.94 -15.41
CA LYS A 77 4.17 -33.33 -14.22
C LYS A 77 5.38 -34.13 -14.70
N ASN A 78 6.57 -33.59 -14.49
CA ASN A 78 7.81 -34.31 -14.70
C ASN A 78 7.89 -35.37 -13.58
N THR A 79 7.25 -36.51 -13.80
CA THR A 79 7.13 -37.58 -12.79
C THR A 79 8.48 -38.26 -12.63
N THR A 80 8.90 -38.47 -11.38
CA THR A 80 10.17 -39.14 -11.12
C THR A 80 10.04 -40.64 -11.34
N LEU A 81 11.17 -41.32 -11.59
CA LEU A 81 11.21 -42.79 -11.71
C LEU A 81 10.60 -43.51 -10.50
N ARG A 82 10.66 -42.89 -9.30
CA ARG A 82 10.03 -43.41 -8.07
C ARG A 82 8.51 -43.36 -8.14
N ASP A 83 7.94 -42.35 -8.79
CA ASP A 83 6.49 -42.20 -8.95
C ASP A 83 5.95 -43.23 -9.94
N MET A 84 6.68 -43.48 -11.02
CA MET A 84 6.34 -44.53 -12.00
C MET A 84 6.35 -45.93 -11.37
N LEU A 85 7.32 -46.22 -10.49
CA LEU A 85 7.42 -47.52 -9.83
C LEU A 85 6.27 -47.76 -8.83
N LYS A 86 5.80 -46.71 -8.15
CA LYS A 86 4.66 -46.78 -7.25
C LYS A 86 3.35 -47.02 -8.01
N ASN A 87 3.10 -46.30 -9.09
CA ASN A 87 1.89 -46.50 -9.91
C ASN A 87 1.82 -47.91 -10.51
N LYS A 88 2.96 -48.48 -10.89
CA LYS A 88 3.04 -49.86 -11.40
C LYS A 88 2.72 -50.89 -10.32
N LYS A 89 3.08 -50.62 -9.06
CA LYS A 89 2.80 -51.50 -7.92
C LYS A 89 1.34 -51.43 -7.45
N SER A 90 0.68 -50.30 -7.70
CA SER A 90 -0.75 -50.11 -7.40
C SER A 90 -1.69 -50.66 -8.46
N SER A 91 -1.19 -51.07 -9.63
CA SER A 91 -1.98 -51.61 -10.74
C SER A 91 -1.93 -53.15 -10.81
N ASN A 92 -1.55 -53.83 -9.73
CA ASN A 92 -1.43 -55.29 -9.67
C ASN A 92 -1.94 -55.84 -8.34
#